data_AF-A0A0E3V9B0-F1
#
_entry.id   AF-A0A0E3V9B0-F1
#
_cell.length_a   1.000
_cell.length_b   1.000
_cell.length_c   1.000
_cell.angle_alpha   90.00
_cell.angle_beta   90.00
_cell.angle_gamma   90.00
#
_symmetry.space_group_name_H-M   'P 1'
#
loop_
_entity.id
_entity.type
_entity.pdbx_description
1 polymer ?
#
loop_
_entity_poly.entity_id
_entity_poly.type
_entity_poly.pdbx_seq_one_letter_code
_entity_poly.pdbx_strand_id
1 'polypeptide(L)'
;MAICFIVAMACQSPKQEDSVIPVATASKVDASVALQWMDLFLTIDRYAPGYRPPVAARALAYIGLASYETIVPGSSTYQSVASKFSGLTLPKPETGQHYRWEVALNESYYVMMKGFFPHISDVDKAKIDSLHTKLTISTSNTDELSRSKKFGQDVATAVLAYSKTDVAGDGAYLRNQPADYTPPTGPGKWQPTAPDYSRALLPYWGKVRTFVASESDKVAKEPLNYSTNIKSTLFAQGLEIYTATTPLTSEEKWIGEFWSDDIYKLTFEPAGRWIAIAEEVVRQEKSPLDKAVYTFAKVGMGLCDVGVACWNSKYIYNVERPITYIQRTIDPTWRTRLNNPISVLVGVTPPFPAYPSGHSCFGAVAAEILTDIYGAAYAMTDRCHEGRTEFNGNPRKFNSFYEMAQENAYSRVVLGVHYRMDCEEGLRMGYAIGRKVNQLPWKK
;
A
#
# COMPACT_ATOMS: atom_id res chain seq x y z
N MET A 1 15.71 -56.02 46.55
CA MET A 1 16.44 -55.24 45.52
C MET A 1 15.43 -54.27 44.91
N ALA A 2 15.38 -53.05 45.41
CA ALA A 2 14.49 -51.99 44.91
C ALA A 2 15.37 -50.80 44.55
N ILE A 3 15.43 -50.47 43.26
CA ILE A 3 16.24 -49.38 42.73
C ILE A 3 15.32 -48.16 42.62
N CYS A 4 15.56 -47.18 43.49
CA CYS A 4 14.91 -45.86 43.42
C CYS A 4 15.61 -45.02 42.34
N PHE A 5 14.91 -44.70 41.25
CA PHE A 5 15.36 -43.70 40.29
C PHE A 5 14.96 -42.30 40.78
N ILE A 6 15.95 -41.48 41.10
CA ILE A 6 15.78 -40.04 41.33
C ILE A 6 15.93 -39.35 39.96
N VAL A 7 14.84 -38.81 39.44
CA VAL A 7 14.87 -37.94 38.25
C VAL A 7 15.13 -36.52 38.73
N ALA A 8 16.35 -36.02 38.52
CA ALA A 8 16.67 -34.61 38.71
C ALA A 8 16.15 -33.81 37.50
N MET A 9 15.05 -33.07 37.67
CA MET A 9 14.67 -32.03 36.72
C MET A 9 15.64 -30.85 36.88
N ALA A 10 16.53 -30.67 35.92
CA ALA A 10 17.29 -29.44 35.77
C ALA A 10 16.36 -28.37 35.18
N CYS A 11 15.92 -27.42 36.01
CA CYS A 11 15.34 -26.17 35.52
C CYS A 11 16.43 -25.39 34.79
N GLN A 12 16.48 -25.49 33.46
CA GLN A 12 17.15 -24.48 32.66
C GLN A 12 16.27 -23.23 32.68
N SER A 13 16.79 -22.17 33.29
CA SER A 13 16.27 -20.82 33.11
C SER A 13 16.17 -20.50 31.61
N PRO A 14 15.14 -19.77 31.16
CA PRO A 14 15.06 -19.33 29.77
C PRO A 14 16.35 -18.56 29.45
N LYS A 15 17.05 -18.93 28.38
CA LYS A 15 18.13 -18.10 27.86
C LYS A 15 17.55 -16.72 27.58
N GLN A 16 17.97 -15.75 28.38
CA GLN A 16 17.83 -14.34 28.08
C GLN A 16 18.52 -14.14 26.72
N GLU A 17 17.74 -13.90 25.67
CA GLU A 17 18.31 -13.41 24.41
C GLU A 17 18.95 -12.07 24.74
N ASP A 18 20.28 -12.05 24.84
CA ASP A 18 21.04 -10.82 25.00
C ASP A 18 20.67 -9.88 23.86
N SER A 19 19.83 -8.90 24.18
CA SER A 19 19.44 -7.84 23.27
C SER A 19 20.72 -7.10 22.86
N VAL A 20 21.15 -7.31 21.61
CA VAL A 20 22.29 -6.62 21.00
C VAL A 20 21.86 -5.18 20.76
N ILE A 21 22.14 -4.29 21.72
CA ILE A 21 21.73 -2.88 21.65
C ILE A 21 22.94 -2.04 21.20
N PRO A 22 23.02 -1.61 19.93
CA PRO A 22 23.88 -0.49 19.56
C PRO A 22 23.43 0.77 20.32
N VAL A 23 24.32 1.76 20.49
CA VAL A 23 23.95 2.99 21.23
C VAL A 23 22.74 3.64 20.56
N ALA A 24 21.63 3.71 21.30
CA ALA A 24 20.33 4.13 20.78
C ALA A 24 20.34 5.63 20.42
N THR A 25 20.44 5.91 19.11
CA THR A 25 20.48 7.27 18.57
C THR A 25 19.42 7.54 17.51
N ALA A 26 18.74 6.52 16.97
CA ALA A 26 17.80 6.70 15.85
C ALA A 26 16.61 7.61 16.20
N SER A 27 16.13 7.57 17.45
CA SER A 27 15.07 8.45 17.95
C SER A 27 15.48 9.92 18.06
N LYS A 28 16.78 10.23 17.89
CA LYS A 28 17.34 11.60 17.88
C LYS A 28 17.69 12.09 16.47
N VAL A 29 17.56 11.23 15.46
CA VAL A 29 17.79 11.58 14.05
C VAL A 29 16.47 12.03 13.45
N ASP A 30 16.48 13.10 12.64
CA ASP A 30 15.29 13.55 11.93
C ASP A 30 14.95 12.64 10.75
N ALA A 31 13.70 12.67 10.30
CA ALA A 31 13.20 11.79 9.24
C ALA A 31 13.60 12.20 7.80
N SER A 32 14.49 13.18 7.59
CA SER A 32 14.76 13.76 6.26
C SER A 32 15.21 12.76 5.20
N VAL A 33 16.03 11.76 5.56
CA VAL A 33 16.44 10.70 4.63
C VAL A 33 15.23 9.85 4.21
N ALA A 34 14.41 9.40 5.17
CA ALA A 34 13.23 8.60 4.87
C ALA A 34 12.22 9.37 3.99
N LEU A 35 11.96 10.63 4.34
CA LEU A 35 11.04 11.50 3.62
C LEU A 35 11.49 11.75 2.17
N GLN A 36 12.76 12.07 1.93
CA GLN A 36 13.26 12.30 0.57
C GLN A 36 13.22 11.04 -0.31
N TRP A 37 13.41 9.86 0.28
CA TRP A 37 13.28 8.60 -0.45
C TRP A 37 11.83 8.25 -0.79
N MET A 38 10.87 8.56 0.09
CA MET A 38 9.45 8.37 -0.20
C MET A 38 8.93 9.40 -1.24
N ASP A 39 9.38 10.66 -1.17
CA ASP A 39 9.16 11.67 -2.24
C ASP A 39 9.60 11.14 -3.61
N LEU A 40 10.79 10.51 -3.65
CA LEU A 40 11.31 9.93 -4.88
C LEU A 40 10.53 8.68 -5.30
N PHE A 41 10.12 7.83 -4.36
CA PHE A 41 9.26 6.68 -4.66
C PHE A 41 7.98 7.14 -5.37
N LEU A 42 7.25 8.11 -4.80
CA LEU A 42 6.00 8.63 -5.38
C LEU A 42 6.22 9.26 -6.76
N THR A 43 7.40 9.84 -6.99
CA THR A 43 7.79 10.37 -8.30
C THR A 43 8.04 9.25 -9.30
N ILE A 44 8.79 8.21 -8.93
CA ILE A 44 9.14 7.10 -9.84
C ILE A 44 7.93 6.23 -10.15
N ASP A 45 7.18 5.85 -9.11
CA ASP A 45 5.97 5.01 -9.18
C ASP A 45 4.98 5.52 -10.23
N ARG A 46 4.66 6.82 -10.18
CA ARG A 46 3.78 7.51 -11.15
C ARG A 46 4.11 7.23 -12.62
N TYR A 47 5.40 7.07 -12.94
CA TYR A 47 5.88 6.88 -14.30
C TYR A 47 6.36 5.45 -14.59
N ALA A 48 6.50 4.59 -13.58
CA ALA A 48 7.03 3.24 -13.71
C ALA A 48 6.09 2.34 -14.54
N PRO A 49 6.54 1.82 -15.71
CA PRO A 49 5.73 0.94 -16.52
C PRO A 49 5.35 -0.35 -15.78
N GLY A 50 4.06 -0.66 -15.71
CA GLY A 50 3.61 -1.88 -15.04
C GLY A 50 3.49 -1.73 -13.51
N TYR A 51 3.85 -0.58 -12.94
CA TYR A 51 3.45 -0.27 -11.57
C TYR A 51 1.98 0.19 -11.59
N ARG A 52 1.19 -0.58 -10.87
CA ARG A 52 -0.27 -0.49 -10.73
C ARG A 52 -0.57 -0.78 -9.26
N PRO A 53 -1.74 -0.40 -8.73
CA PRO A 53 -1.90 -0.21 -7.29
C PRO A 53 -1.40 -1.37 -6.41
N PRO A 54 -1.67 -2.66 -6.74
CA PRO A 54 -1.17 -3.76 -5.93
C PRO A 54 0.36 -3.98 -6.06
N VAL A 55 0.94 -3.73 -7.24
CA VAL A 55 2.38 -3.82 -7.50
C VAL A 55 3.13 -2.77 -6.69
N ALA A 56 2.67 -1.52 -6.70
CA ALA A 56 3.27 -0.46 -5.89
C ALA A 56 3.13 -0.74 -4.39
N ALA A 57 1.95 -1.20 -3.95
CA ALA A 57 1.73 -1.60 -2.56
C ALA A 57 2.74 -2.67 -2.10
N ARG A 58 3.02 -3.66 -2.96
CA ARG A 58 4.06 -4.67 -2.69
C ARG A 58 5.45 -4.05 -2.57
N ALA A 59 5.82 -3.14 -3.47
CA ALA A 59 7.11 -2.46 -3.40
C ALA A 59 7.24 -1.65 -2.09
N LEU A 60 6.21 -0.87 -1.74
CA LEU A 60 6.14 -0.10 -0.50
C LEU A 60 6.29 -0.99 0.75
N ALA A 61 5.66 -2.16 0.78
CA ALA A 61 5.77 -3.08 1.91
C ALA A 61 7.20 -3.60 2.12
N TYR A 62 7.86 -4.05 1.06
CA TYR A 62 9.22 -4.58 1.18
C TYR A 62 10.25 -3.47 1.40
N ILE A 63 10.12 -2.33 0.71
CA ILE A 63 10.95 -1.13 0.96
C ILE A 63 10.80 -0.67 2.41
N GLY A 64 9.56 -0.60 2.91
CA GLY A 64 9.24 -0.27 4.30
C GLY A 64 9.80 -1.29 5.29
N LEU A 65 9.70 -2.59 5.01
CA LEU A 65 10.29 -3.63 5.87
C LEU A 65 11.82 -3.48 5.94
N ALA A 66 12.50 -3.30 4.81
CA ALA A 66 13.94 -3.13 4.79
C ALA A 66 14.39 -1.87 5.54
N SER A 67 13.69 -0.74 5.33
CA SER A 67 14.01 0.51 6.02
C SER A 67 13.76 0.41 7.52
N TYR A 68 12.65 -0.21 7.95
CA TYR A 68 12.36 -0.44 9.35
C TYR A 68 13.41 -1.34 10.01
N GLU A 69 13.71 -2.50 9.43
CA GLU A 69 14.66 -3.46 10.00
C GLU A 69 16.10 -2.94 9.98
N THR A 70 16.42 -2.00 9.10
CA THR A 70 17.72 -1.29 9.11
C THR A 70 17.84 -0.34 10.31
N ILE A 71 16.74 0.24 10.80
CA ILE A 71 16.76 1.29 11.83
C ILE A 71 16.40 0.76 13.20
N VAL A 72 15.53 -0.24 13.28
CA VAL A 72 14.99 -0.75 14.54
C VAL A 72 16.05 -1.20 15.56
N PRO A 73 17.25 -1.72 15.18
CA PRO A 73 18.26 -2.04 16.19
C PRO A 73 18.75 -0.80 16.96
N GLY A 74 18.72 0.37 16.33
CA GLY A 74 19.06 1.67 16.93
C GLY A 74 17.93 2.38 17.67
N SER A 75 16.72 1.80 17.70
CA SER A 75 15.56 2.38 18.38
C SER A 75 15.46 1.91 19.83
N SER A 76 15.10 2.82 20.74
CA SER A 76 14.73 2.48 22.12
C SER A 76 13.26 2.10 22.27
N THR A 77 12.43 2.34 21.25
CA THR A 77 10.97 2.21 21.32
C THR A 77 10.46 0.98 20.57
N TYR A 78 11.09 0.69 19.42
CA TYR A 78 10.63 -0.33 18.49
C TYR A 78 11.54 -1.56 18.48
N GLN A 79 11.02 -2.72 18.09
CA GLN A 79 11.75 -3.99 17.97
C GLN A 79 11.48 -4.70 16.66
N SER A 80 12.45 -5.50 16.20
CA SER A 80 12.35 -6.26 14.95
C SER A 80 11.08 -7.12 14.88
N VAL A 81 10.44 -7.12 13.72
CA VAL A 81 9.30 -7.99 13.40
C VAL A 81 9.70 -9.15 12.49
N ALA A 82 10.97 -9.24 12.10
CA ALA A 82 11.49 -10.25 11.17
C ALA A 82 11.19 -11.70 11.59
N SER A 83 11.10 -11.98 12.89
CA SER A 83 10.75 -13.31 13.42
C SER A 83 9.34 -13.78 13.03
N LYS A 84 8.47 -12.87 12.57
CA LYS A 84 7.13 -13.19 12.05
C LYS A 84 7.14 -13.61 10.59
N PHE A 85 8.25 -13.45 9.88
CA PHE A 85 8.36 -13.73 8.46
C PHE A 85 9.27 -14.95 8.22
N SER A 86 8.65 -16.12 8.16
CA SER A 86 9.37 -17.38 7.94
C SER A 86 10.21 -17.33 6.67
N GLY A 87 11.50 -17.67 6.78
CA GLY A 87 12.47 -17.64 5.68
C GLY A 87 13.20 -16.30 5.50
N LEU A 88 12.82 -15.26 6.25
CA LEU A 88 13.61 -14.02 6.32
C LEU A 88 14.71 -14.17 7.38
N THR A 89 15.97 -14.03 6.97
CA THR A 89 17.11 -13.96 7.88
C THR A 89 17.83 -12.64 7.65
N LEU A 90 18.00 -11.85 8.71
CA LEU A 90 18.62 -10.54 8.65
C LEU A 90 19.99 -10.53 9.34
N PRO A 91 20.95 -9.73 8.86
CA PRO A 91 22.19 -9.48 9.58
C PRO A 91 21.88 -8.76 10.91
N LYS A 92 22.71 -9.01 11.92
CA LYS A 92 22.66 -8.27 13.19
C LYS A 92 23.75 -7.18 13.20
N PRO A 93 23.51 -6.02 13.82
CA PRO A 93 24.57 -5.05 14.03
C PRO A 93 25.65 -5.61 14.97
N GLU A 94 26.85 -5.06 14.89
CA GLU A 94 27.97 -5.40 15.76
C GLU A 94 27.72 -4.87 17.18
N THR A 95 27.82 -5.76 18.18
CA THR A 95 27.59 -5.44 19.58
C THR A 95 28.53 -4.34 20.08
N GLY A 96 27.97 -3.34 20.77
CA GLY A 96 28.74 -2.25 21.38
C GLY A 96 29.31 -1.23 20.40
N GLN A 97 29.02 -1.35 19.10
CA GLN A 97 29.50 -0.41 18.08
C GLN A 97 28.49 0.70 17.79
N HIS A 98 29.01 1.86 17.40
CA HIS A 98 28.21 2.99 16.93
C HIS A 98 27.88 2.86 15.44
N TYR A 99 26.71 3.40 15.09
CA TYR A 99 26.16 3.42 13.74
C TYR A 99 25.58 4.80 13.42
N ARG A 100 25.74 5.22 12.16
CA ARG A 100 25.08 6.36 11.54
C ARG A 100 23.83 5.86 10.83
N TRP A 101 22.71 5.88 11.53
CA TRP A 101 21.45 5.29 11.05
C TRP A 101 20.94 5.94 9.77
N GLU A 102 21.17 7.23 9.58
CA GLU A 102 20.86 7.95 8.34
C GLU A 102 21.68 7.45 7.14
N VAL A 103 22.93 7.03 7.36
CA VAL A 103 23.78 6.44 6.32
C VAL A 103 23.31 5.03 5.99
N ALA A 104 23.08 4.20 7.01
CA ALA A 104 22.56 2.84 6.81
C ALA A 104 21.23 2.87 6.06
N LEU A 105 20.34 3.80 6.42
CA LEU A 105 19.05 3.95 5.77
C LEU A 105 19.17 4.38 4.30
N ASN A 106 20.06 5.33 3.99
CA ASN A 106 20.29 5.78 2.62
C ASN A 106 20.75 4.62 1.72
N GLU A 107 21.66 3.78 2.22
CA GLU A 107 22.10 2.58 1.50
C GLU A 107 20.97 1.54 1.35
N SER A 108 20.17 1.34 2.39
CA SER A 108 19.03 0.42 2.33
C SER A 108 18.03 0.83 1.24
N TYR A 109 17.63 2.11 1.23
CA TYR A 109 16.73 2.61 0.19
C TYR A 109 17.34 2.51 -1.21
N TYR A 110 18.63 2.82 -1.37
CA TYR A 110 19.29 2.71 -2.66
C TYR A 110 19.20 1.29 -3.24
N VAL A 111 19.55 0.28 -2.45
CA VAL A 111 19.46 -1.13 -2.84
C VAL A 111 18.02 -1.52 -3.18
N MET A 112 17.05 -1.16 -2.33
CA MET A 112 15.66 -1.54 -2.53
C MET A 112 15.03 -0.85 -3.75
N MET A 113 15.29 0.44 -3.96
CA MET A 113 14.79 1.17 -5.12
C MET A 113 15.34 0.61 -6.43
N LYS A 114 16.64 0.29 -6.50
CA LYS A 114 17.23 -0.38 -7.68
C LYS A 114 16.66 -1.78 -7.89
N GLY A 115 16.38 -2.50 -6.81
CA GLY A 115 15.83 -3.86 -6.84
C GLY A 115 14.39 -3.94 -7.32
N PHE A 116 13.53 -2.99 -6.92
CA PHE A 116 12.12 -2.95 -7.30
C PHE A 116 11.88 -2.24 -8.64
N PHE A 117 12.75 -1.30 -9.03
CA PHE A 117 12.61 -0.57 -10.29
C PHE A 117 13.71 -0.86 -11.32
N PRO A 118 14.00 -2.14 -11.68
CA PRO A 118 15.03 -2.42 -12.67
C PRO A 118 14.58 -2.04 -14.11
N HIS A 119 13.27 -1.91 -14.35
CA HIS A 119 12.63 -1.77 -15.66
C HIS A 119 12.33 -0.32 -16.06
N ILE A 120 12.52 0.64 -15.15
CA ILE A 120 12.22 2.07 -15.41
C ILE A 120 13.22 2.67 -16.41
N SER A 121 12.91 3.88 -16.88
CA SER A 121 13.79 4.62 -17.80
C SER A 121 15.14 4.95 -17.17
N ASP A 122 16.18 5.13 -17.99
CA ASP A 122 17.50 5.53 -17.47
C ASP A 122 17.48 6.92 -16.82
N VAL A 123 16.57 7.80 -17.27
CA VAL A 123 16.32 9.10 -16.62
C VAL A 123 15.83 8.91 -15.18
N ASP A 124 14.91 7.98 -14.95
CA ASP A 124 14.39 7.72 -13.61
C ASP A 124 15.39 6.94 -12.74
N LYS A 125 16.19 6.04 -13.33
CA LYS A 125 17.34 5.40 -12.63
C LYS A 125 18.34 6.45 -12.17
N ALA A 126 18.64 7.45 -13.00
CA ALA A 126 19.55 8.53 -12.65
C ALA A 126 19.04 9.39 -11.48
N LYS A 127 17.71 9.50 -11.28
CA LYS A 127 17.14 10.16 -10.08
C LYS A 127 17.46 9.38 -8.80
N ILE A 128 17.39 8.04 -8.85
CA ILE A 128 17.78 7.16 -7.73
C ILE A 128 19.27 7.36 -7.41
N ASP A 129 20.13 7.29 -8.42
CA ASP A 129 21.59 7.45 -8.23
C ASP A 129 21.94 8.86 -7.73
N SER A 130 21.23 9.89 -8.21
CA SER A 130 21.42 11.29 -7.78
C SER A 130 21.00 11.51 -6.33
N LEU A 131 19.86 10.96 -5.90
CA LEU A 131 19.41 11.11 -4.52
C LEU A 131 20.34 10.39 -3.54
N HIS A 132 20.77 9.17 -3.87
CA HIS A 132 21.75 8.43 -3.07
C HIS A 132 23.05 9.20 -2.89
N THR A 133 23.57 9.80 -3.97
CA THR A 133 24.76 10.66 -3.94
C THR A 133 24.53 11.91 -3.10
N LYS A 134 23.39 12.61 -3.27
CA LYS A 134 23.03 13.82 -2.53
C LYS A 134 22.98 13.58 -1.02
N LEU A 135 22.50 12.42 -0.60
CA LEU A 135 22.36 12.04 0.82
C LEU A 135 23.61 11.35 1.39
N THR A 136 24.69 11.23 0.61
CA THR A 136 25.94 10.65 1.09
C THR A 136 26.58 11.58 2.12
N ILE A 137 26.93 11.02 3.28
CA ILE A 137 27.63 11.73 4.36
C ILE A 137 29.12 11.37 4.32
N SER A 138 29.96 12.39 4.35
CA SER A 138 31.41 12.26 4.54
C SER A 138 31.79 12.58 5.99
N THR A 139 32.66 11.77 6.58
CA THR A 139 33.16 11.96 7.95
C THR A 139 34.60 11.44 8.07
N SER A 140 35.34 11.94 9.06
CA SER A 140 36.68 11.45 9.40
C SER A 140 36.68 10.06 10.04
N ASN A 141 35.56 9.60 10.61
CA ASN A 141 35.43 8.25 11.17
C ASN A 141 35.04 7.24 10.08
N THR A 142 36.05 6.71 9.39
CA THR A 142 35.87 5.80 8.24
C THR A 142 35.28 4.45 8.62
N ASP A 143 35.55 3.95 9.83
CA ASP A 143 35.10 2.63 10.27
C ASP A 143 33.61 2.63 10.59
N GLU A 144 33.14 3.63 11.34
CA GLU A 144 31.71 3.84 11.61
C GLU A 144 30.91 4.04 10.31
N LEU A 145 31.44 4.84 9.39
CA LEU A 145 30.81 5.07 8.10
C LEU A 145 30.71 3.78 7.28
N SER A 146 31.82 3.04 7.16
CA SER A 146 31.87 1.80 6.37
C SER A 146 30.94 0.73 6.93
N ARG A 147 30.92 0.55 8.25
CA ARG A 147 30.04 -0.39 8.94
C ARG A 147 28.56 -0.01 8.79
N SER A 148 28.24 1.28 8.90
CA SER A 148 26.87 1.78 8.71
C SER A 148 26.38 1.51 7.29
N LYS A 149 27.21 1.80 6.29
CA LYS A 149 26.89 1.51 4.88
C LYS A 149 26.65 0.03 4.67
N LYS A 150 27.61 -0.80 5.10
CA LYS A 150 27.53 -2.25 4.96
C LYS A 150 26.26 -2.82 5.59
N PHE A 151 25.92 -2.39 6.80
CA PHE A 151 24.73 -2.88 7.49
C PHE A 151 23.44 -2.58 6.72
N GLY A 152 23.27 -1.34 6.24
CA GLY A 152 22.12 -0.96 5.41
C GLY A 152 22.02 -1.77 4.12
N GLN A 153 23.14 -1.99 3.43
CA GLN A 153 23.20 -2.80 2.21
C GLN A 153 22.86 -4.27 2.49
N ASP A 154 23.39 -4.85 3.57
CA ASP A 154 23.17 -6.26 3.91
C ASP A 154 21.70 -6.51 4.30
N VAL A 155 21.07 -5.64 5.10
CA VAL A 155 19.64 -5.74 5.45
C VAL A 155 18.76 -5.66 4.21
N ALA A 156 18.97 -4.63 3.37
CA ALA A 156 18.18 -4.47 2.15
C ALA A 156 18.37 -5.64 1.17
N THR A 157 19.60 -6.14 1.03
CA THR A 157 19.88 -7.31 0.18
C THR A 157 19.14 -8.55 0.68
N ALA A 158 19.12 -8.78 2.00
CA ALA A 158 18.39 -9.89 2.59
C ALA A 158 16.87 -9.78 2.38
N VAL A 159 16.29 -8.60 2.58
CA VAL A 159 14.85 -8.37 2.35
C VAL A 159 14.50 -8.48 0.87
N LEU A 160 15.34 -7.96 -0.04
CA LEU A 160 15.15 -8.11 -1.47
C LEU A 160 15.21 -9.58 -1.91
N ALA A 161 16.18 -10.35 -1.41
CA ALA A 161 16.27 -11.78 -1.65
C ALA A 161 15.03 -12.53 -1.13
N TYR A 162 14.57 -12.20 0.08
CA TYR A 162 13.32 -12.72 0.61
C TYR A 162 12.12 -12.36 -0.28
N SER A 163 12.02 -11.13 -0.78
CA SER A 163 10.93 -10.73 -1.68
C SER A 163 10.90 -11.54 -2.98
N LYS A 164 12.07 -11.94 -3.51
CA LYS A 164 12.16 -12.73 -4.75
C LYS A 164 11.65 -14.17 -4.59
N THR A 165 11.55 -14.66 -3.35
CA THR A 165 10.98 -15.99 -3.07
C THR A 165 9.45 -16.01 -3.22
N ASP A 166 8.80 -14.84 -3.22
CA ASP A 166 7.38 -14.69 -3.57
C ASP A 166 7.24 -14.62 -5.09
N VAL A 167 7.33 -15.79 -5.73
CA VAL A 167 7.34 -15.96 -7.20
C VAL A 167 6.08 -15.43 -7.89
N ALA A 168 4.97 -15.31 -7.16
CA ALA A 168 3.73 -14.75 -7.71
C ALA A 168 3.78 -13.22 -7.82
N GLY A 169 4.52 -12.55 -6.93
CA GLY A 169 4.67 -11.10 -6.91
C GLY A 169 5.95 -10.61 -7.57
N ASP A 170 7.02 -11.39 -7.57
CA ASP A 170 8.28 -11.04 -8.21
C ASP A 170 8.12 -10.93 -9.73
N GLY A 171 8.62 -9.83 -10.31
CA GLY A 171 8.48 -9.56 -11.74
C GLY A 171 7.04 -9.35 -12.24
N ALA A 172 6.03 -9.35 -11.37
CA ALA A 172 4.63 -9.32 -11.78
C ALA A 172 4.23 -8.03 -12.54
N TYR A 173 4.99 -6.94 -12.35
CA TYR A 173 4.87 -5.69 -13.12
C TYR A 173 5.07 -5.89 -14.64
N LEU A 174 5.75 -6.96 -15.07
CA LEU A 174 5.93 -7.30 -16.48
C LEU A 174 4.71 -8.01 -17.09
N ARG A 175 3.78 -8.48 -16.25
CA ARG A 175 2.68 -9.37 -16.67
C ARG A 175 1.33 -8.94 -16.10
N ASN A 176 1.07 -7.64 -16.12
CA ASN A 176 -0.11 -7.05 -15.50
C ASN A 176 -1.44 -7.46 -16.11
N GLN A 177 -1.49 -7.69 -17.41
CA GLN A 177 -2.71 -8.00 -18.15
C GLN A 177 -2.49 -9.26 -18.99
N PRO A 178 -2.40 -10.42 -18.34
CA PRO A 178 -1.97 -11.64 -19.00
C PRO A 178 -3.04 -12.14 -19.98
N ALA A 179 -2.60 -12.64 -21.15
CA ALA A 179 -3.50 -13.07 -22.22
C ALA A 179 -4.22 -14.41 -21.92
N ASP A 180 -3.74 -15.17 -20.94
CA ASP A 180 -4.28 -16.47 -20.56
C ASP A 180 -5.44 -16.37 -19.53
N TYR A 181 -5.76 -15.18 -19.04
CA TYR A 181 -6.95 -14.98 -18.22
C TYR A 181 -8.17 -14.65 -19.08
N THR A 182 -9.19 -15.49 -19.00
CA THR A 182 -10.50 -15.24 -19.62
C THR A 182 -11.54 -14.97 -18.53
N PRO A 183 -12.19 -13.79 -18.51
CA PRO A 183 -13.24 -13.50 -17.54
C PRO A 183 -14.43 -14.48 -17.68
N PRO A 184 -15.06 -14.90 -16.58
CA PRO A 184 -16.24 -15.75 -16.66
C PRO A 184 -17.38 -15.01 -17.35
N THR A 185 -18.17 -15.75 -18.14
CA THR A 185 -19.36 -15.22 -18.82
C THR A 185 -20.62 -15.46 -18.00
N GLY A 186 -21.63 -14.62 -18.20
CA GLY A 186 -22.95 -14.77 -17.58
C GLY A 186 -23.48 -13.49 -16.93
N PRO A 187 -24.74 -13.50 -16.46
CA PRO A 187 -25.35 -12.34 -15.84
C PRO A 187 -24.58 -11.88 -14.60
N GLY A 188 -24.35 -10.57 -14.48
CA GLY A 188 -23.62 -10.00 -13.36
C GLY A 188 -22.11 -10.21 -13.39
N LYS A 189 -21.56 -10.87 -14.42
CA LYS A 189 -20.12 -11.13 -14.53
C LYS A 189 -19.39 -10.03 -15.28
N TRP A 190 -18.22 -9.66 -14.74
CA TRP A 190 -17.36 -8.64 -15.31
C TRP A 190 -16.85 -9.01 -16.69
N GLN A 191 -16.86 -8.02 -17.57
CA GLN A 191 -16.27 -8.04 -18.90
C GLN A 191 -15.51 -6.73 -19.10
N PRO A 192 -14.49 -6.69 -19.98
CA PRO A 192 -13.88 -5.42 -20.40
C PRO A 192 -14.94 -4.42 -20.85
N THR A 193 -14.78 -3.16 -20.44
CA THR A 193 -15.78 -2.11 -20.62
C THR A 193 -15.30 -1.06 -21.62
N ALA A 194 -16.25 -0.36 -22.26
CA ALA A 194 -15.96 0.84 -23.02
C ALA A 194 -15.22 1.91 -22.16
N PRO A 195 -14.44 2.82 -22.79
CA PRO A 195 -14.19 2.92 -24.23
C PRO A 195 -13.02 2.06 -24.74
N ASP A 196 -12.14 1.58 -23.87
CA ASP A 196 -10.86 0.97 -24.24
C ASP A 196 -10.86 -0.57 -24.21
N TYR A 197 -11.84 -1.19 -23.55
CA TYR A 197 -11.98 -2.66 -23.46
C TYR A 197 -10.69 -3.36 -23.01
N SER A 198 -9.95 -2.71 -22.12
CA SER A 198 -8.68 -3.20 -21.59
C SER A 198 -8.84 -4.56 -20.89
N ARG A 199 -7.86 -5.44 -21.10
CA ARG A 199 -7.81 -6.78 -20.45
C ARG A 199 -7.75 -6.66 -18.93
N ALA A 200 -8.17 -7.73 -18.25
CA ALA A 200 -8.14 -7.85 -16.80
C ALA A 200 -6.77 -7.49 -16.19
N LEU A 201 -6.76 -6.57 -15.24
CA LEU A 201 -5.57 -6.15 -14.52
C LEU A 201 -5.29 -7.03 -13.29
N LEU A 202 -4.19 -7.77 -13.34
CA LEU A 202 -3.62 -8.59 -12.28
C LEU A 202 -4.56 -9.70 -11.78
N PRO A 203 -5.16 -10.53 -12.68
CA PRO A 203 -6.14 -11.56 -12.31
C PRO A 203 -5.63 -12.62 -11.34
N TYR A 204 -4.30 -12.77 -11.22
CA TYR A 204 -3.68 -13.75 -10.35
C TYR A 204 -3.06 -13.16 -9.07
N TRP A 205 -3.31 -11.87 -8.78
CA TRP A 205 -2.67 -11.18 -7.65
C TRP A 205 -2.99 -11.79 -6.28
N GLY A 206 -4.11 -12.50 -6.14
CA GLY A 206 -4.45 -13.23 -4.92
C GLY A 206 -3.42 -14.28 -4.49
N LYS A 207 -2.53 -14.70 -5.40
CA LYS A 207 -1.44 -15.66 -5.14
C LYS A 207 -0.20 -15.03 -4.51
N VAL A 208 -0.09 -13.70 -4.49
CA VAL A 208 1.04 -12.98 -3.90
C VAL A 208 1.07 -13.23 -2.39
N ARG A 209 2.28 -13.42 -1.84
CA ARG A 209 2.48 -13.63 -0.40
C ARG A 209 2.04 -12.38 0.40
N THR A 210 1.29 -12.62 1.46
CA THR A 210 0.88 -11.63 2.47
C THR A 210 1.82 -11.65 3.68
N PHE A 211 1.81 -10.58 4.47
CA PHE A 211 2.59 -10.43 5.71
C PHE A 211 1.81 -10.90 6.94
N VAL A 212 0.56 -10.45 7.10
CA VAL A 212 -0.30 -10.74 8.26
C VAL A 212 -1.67 -11.31 7.87
N ALA A 213 -2.16 -11.02 6.66
CA ALA A 213 -3.43 -11.53 6.17
C ALA A 213 -3.35 -13.04 5.89
N SER A 214 -4.26 -13.78 6.50
CA SER A 214 -4.49 -15.22 6.25
C SER A 214 -5.29 -15.44 4.97
N GLU A 215 -5.37 -16.69 4.49
CA GLU A 215 -6.21 -17.03 3.33
C GLU A 215 -7.68 -16.65 3.52
N SER A 216 -8.22 -16.76 4.73
CA SER A 216 -9.61 -16.31 5.01
C SER A 216 -9.76 -14.80 4.98
N ASP A 217 -8.72 -14.03 5.32
CA ASP A 217 -8.77 -12.56 5.22
C ASP A 217 -8.77 -12.09 3.76
N LYS A 218 -8.31 -12.92 2.83
CA LYS A 218 -8.29 -12.62 1.39
C LYS A 218 -9.65 -12.74 0.71
N VAL A 219 -10.67 -13.22 1.41
CA VAL A 219 -12.00 -13.46 0.84
C VAL A 219 -13.00 -12.47 1.45
N ALA A 220 -13.50 -11.58 0.60
CA ALA A 220 -14.59 -10.68 0.93
C ALA A 220 -15.87 -11.46 1.25
N LYS A 221 -16.80 -10.82 1.96
CA LYS A 221 -18.16 -11.33 2.10
C LYS A 221 -18.79 -11.56 0.73
N GLU A 222 -19.81 -12.41 0.66
CA GLU A 222 -20.53 -12.59 -0.60
C GLU A 222 -21.17 -11.26 -1.04
N PRO A 223 -21.03 -10.86 -2.32
CA PRO A 223 -21.68 -9.66 -2.84
C PRO A 223 -23.19 -9.85 -2.94
N LEU A 224 -23.91 -8.76 -3.21
CA LEU A 224 -25.33 -8.85 -3.53
C LEU A 224 -25.56 -9.76 -4.74
N ASN A 225 -26.62 -10.55 -4.66
CA ASN A 225 -27.06 -11.36 -5.79
C ASN A 225 -27.39 -10.47 -6.99
N TYR A 226 -26.99 -10.94 -8.17
CA TYR A 226 -27.38 -10.29 -9.42
C TYR A 226 -28.90 -10.28 -9.56
N SER A 227 -29.46 -9.12 -9.89
CA SER A 227 -30.88 -8.96 -10.19
C SER A 227 -31.09 -7.69 -11.03
N THR A 228 -31.98 -7.75 -12.01
CA THR A 228 -32.46 -6.57 -12.75
C THR A 228 -33.84 -6.11 -12.26
N ASN A 229 -34.39 -6.75 -11.23
CA ASN A 229 -35.67 -6.36 -10.66
C ASN A 229 -35.56 -4.96 -10.05
N ILE A 230 -36.44 -4.04 -10.43
CA ILE A 230 -36.48 -2.66 -9.94
C ILE A 230 -36.64 -2.54 -8.42
N LYS A 231 -37.11 -3.60 -7.75
CA LYS A 231 -37.24 -3.71 -6.29
C LYS A 231 -36.02 -4.32 -5.60
N SER A 232 -34.99 -4.73 -6.34
CA SER A 232 -33.80 -5.35 -5.78
C SER A 232 -32.82 -4.32 -5.21
N THR A 233 -32.02 -4.72 -4.22
CA THR A 233 -30.96 -3.87 -3.65
C THR A 233 -29.90 -3.50 -4.69
N LEU A 234 -29.57 -4.40 -5.62
CA LEU A 234 -28.61 -4.10 -6.69
C LEU A 234 -29.14 -3.00 -7.62
N PHE A 235 -30.43 -3.05 -8.00
CA PHE A 235 -31.04 -1.98 -8.79
C PHE A 235 -31.04 -0.66 -8.03
N ALA A 236 -31.35 -0.66 -6.73
CA ALA A 236 -31.28 0.54 -5.91
C ALA A 236 -29.86 1.16 -5.90
N GLN A 237 -28.80 0.35 -5.81
CA GLN A 237 -27.42 0.85 -5.88
C GLN A 237 -27.03 1.33 -7.29
N GLY A 238 -27.55 0.72 -8.36
CA GLY A 238 -27.41 1.24 -9.72
C GLY A 238 -28.09 2.61 -9.90
N LEU A 239 -29.29 2.76 -9.34
CA LEU A 239 -30.03 4.02 -9.36
C LEU A 239 -29.36 5.10 -8.51
N GLU A 240 -28.80 4.74 -7.35
CA GLU A 240 -27.98 5.63 -6.52
C GLU A 240 -26.87 6.27 -7.35
N ILE A 241 -26.06 5.44 -8.04
CA ILE A 241 -24.98 5.93 -8.90
C ILE A 241 -25.53 6.82 -10.02
N TYR A 242 -26.60 6.40 -10.69
CA TYR A 242 -27.18 7.17 -11.78
C TYR A 242 -27.61 8.57 -11.33
N THR A 243 -28.33 8.65 -10.20
CA THR A 243 -28.82 9.90 -9.62
C THR A 243 -27.70 10.79 -9.09
N ALA A 244 -26.69 10.23 -8.44
CA ALA A 244 -25.51 10.97 -7.95
C ALA A 244 -24.63 11.51 -9.09
N THR A 245 -24.80 11.02 -10.31
CA THR A 245 -23.96 11.41 -11.45
C THR A 245 -24.72 12.19 -12.52
N THR A 246 -26.04 12.39 -12.38
CA THR A 246 -26.91 12.94 -13.45
C THR A 246 -27.99 13.90 -12.88
N PRO A 247 -27.67 15.18 -12.61
CA PRO A 247 -26.37 15.83 -12.82
C PRO A 247 -25.39 15.61 -11.66
N LEU A 248 -24.10 15.57 -11.96
CA LEU A 248 -23.03 15.56 -10.96
C LEU A 248 -22.82 16.97 -10.40
N THR A 249 -22.88 17.14 -9.08
CA THR A 249 -22.62 18.44 -8.46
C THR A 249 -21.12 18.80 -8.49
N SER A 250 -20.78 20.08 -8.31
CA SER A 250 -19.38 20.52 -8.27
C SER A 250 -18.59 19.89 -7.12
N GLU A 251 -19.22 19.67 -5.95
CA GLU A 251 -18.56 19.03 -4.80
C GLU A 251 -18.32 17.55 -5.08
N GLU A 252 -19.31 16.82 -5.61
CA GLU A 252 -19.15 15.40 -5.94
C GLU A 252 -18.13 15.19 -7.05
N LYS A 253 -18.09 16.10 -8.04
CA LYS A 253 -17.04 16.11 -9.06
C LYS A 253 -15.66 16.27 -8.42
N TRP A 254 -15.52 17.23 -7.51
CA TRP A 254 -14.24 17.46 -6.83
C TRP A 254 -13.83 16.25 -5.99
N ILE A 255 -14.73 15.68 -5.18
CA ILE A 255 -14.47 14.45 -4.41
C ILE A 255 -14.02 13.31 -5.33
N GLY A 256 -14.75 13.09 -6.43
CA GLY A 256 -14.44 12.05 -7.40
C GLY A 256 -13.04 12.22 -8.02
N GLU A 257 -12.73 13.41 -8.51
CA GLU A 257 -11.43 13.71 -9.15
C GLU A 257 -10.27 13.67 -8.14
N PHE A 258 -10.47 14.19 -6.93
CA PHE A 258 -9.46 14.30 -5.87
C PHE A 258 -8.98 12.94 -5.32
N TRP A 259 -9.86 11.93 -5.33
CA TRP A 259 -9.54 10.57 -4.91
C TRP A 259 -9.43 9.60 -6.09
N SER A 260 -9.40 10.11 -7.33
CA SER A 260 -9.40 9.26 -8.51
C SER A 260 -8.17 8.36 -8.54
N ASP A 261 -6.96 8.93 -8.54
CA ASP A 261 -5.68 8.22 -8.50
C ASP A 261 -5.57 7.02 -9.47
N ASP A 262 -6.38 6.99 -10.53
CA ASP A 262 -6.55 5.82 -11.43
C ASP A 262 -5.70 5.94 -12.71
N ILE A 263 -5.26 7.16 -13.04
CA ILE A 263 -4.73 7.49 -14.36
C ILE A 263 -3.20 7.47 -14.34
N TYR A 264 -2.64 6.43 -14.95
CA TYR A 264 -1.20 6.28 -15.13
C TYR A 264 -0.57 7.53 -15.76
N LYS A 265 0.58 7.97 -15.22
CA LYS A 265 1.31 9.20 -15.54
C LYS A 265 0.63 10.52 -15.17
N LEU A 266 -0.62 10.50 -14.70
CA LEU A 266 -1.29 11.70 -14.18
C LEU A 266 -0.99 11.84 -12.69
N THR A 267 -1.49 10.93 -11.86
CA THR A 267 -1.33 10.90 -10.40
C THR A 267 -0.38 9.76 -10.00
N PHE A 268 0.05 9.74 -8.73
CA PHE A 268 0.39 8.44 -8.12
C PHE A 268 -0.88 7.57 -8.05
N GLU A 269 -0.72 6.29 -7.76
CA GLU A 269 -1.82 5.35 -7.59
C GLU A 269 -2.39 5.31 -6.16
N PRO A 270 -3.55 4.67 -5.92
CA PRO A 270 -4.22 4.72 -4.63
C PRO A 270 -3.40 4.14 -3.48
N ALA A 271 -2.49 3.20 -3.74
CA ALA A 271 -1.54 2.75 -2.73
C ALA A 271 -0.51 3.84 -2.38
N GLY A 272 0.09 4.47 -3.40
CA GLY A 272 0.99 5.60 -3.25
C GLY A 272 0.34 6.80 -2.54
N ARG A 273 -0.95 7.06 -2.78
CA ARG A 273 -1.71 8.12 -2.09
C ARG A 273 -1.59 8.02 -0.57
N TRP A 274 -1.77 6.83 -0.01
CA TRP A 274 -1.74 6.68 1.44
C TRP A 274 -0.33 6.75 2.05
N ILE A 275 0.71 6.53 1.25
CA ILE A 275 2.09 6.86 1.63
C ILE A 275 2.32 8.37 1.58
N ALA A 276 1.81 9.08 0.57
CA ALA A 276 1.89 10.54 0.51
C ALA A 276 1.21 11.20 1.73
N ILE A 277 0.03 10.70 2.12
CA ILE A 277 -0.64 11.12 3.36
C ILE A 277 0.21 10.82 4.59
N ALA A 278 0.79 9.62 4.68
CA ALA A 278 1.67 9.26 5.80
C ALA A 278 2.92 10.16 5.87
N GLU A 279 3.49 10.57 4.73
CA GLU A 279 4.59 11.53 4.68
C GLU A 279 4.19 12.90 5.20
N GLU A 280 3.02 13.43 4.81
CA GLU A 280 2.51 14.70 5.31
C GLU A 280 2.39 14.69 6.84
N VAL A 281 1.86 13.59 7.41
CA VAL A 281 1.76 13.39 8.86
C VAL A 281 3.15 13.32 9.50
N VAL A 282 4.08 12.55 8.95
CA VAL A 282 5.47 12.45 9.45
C VAL A 282 6.15 13.82 9.47
N ARG A 283 5.96 14.63 8.41
CA ARG A 283 6.49 16.01 8.32
C ARG A 283 5.84 16.93 9.35
N GLN A 284 4.52 16.92 9.46
CA GLN A 284 3.75 17.76 10.38
C GLN A 284 4.13 17.48 11.84
N GLU A 285 4.23 16.21 12.20
CA GLU A 285 4.58 15.75 13.54
C GLU A 285 6.09 15.87 13.84
N LYS A 286 6.90 16.23 12.84
CA LYS A 286 8.37 16.22 12.93
C LYS A 286 8.87 14.91 13.53
N SER A 287 8.29 13.80 13.08
CA SER A 287 8.55 12.49 13.68
C SER A 287 10.04 12.14 13.57
N PRO A 288 10.64 11.54 14.62
CA PRO A 288 12.02 11.05 14.53
C PRO A 288 12.11 9.89 13.52
N LEU A 289 13.33 9.58 13.10
CA LEU A 289 13.61 8.62 12.04
C LEU A 289 12.98 7.24 12.29
N ASP A 290 13.08 6.75 13.51
CA ASP A 290 12.55 5.43 13.88
C ASP A 290 11.00 5.38 13.83
N LYS A 291 10.31 6.44 14.29
CA LYS A 291 8.86 6.57 14.14
C LYS A 291 8.45 6.71 12.67
N ALA A 292 9.22 7.44 11.85
CA ALA A 292 8.93 7.60 10.44
C ALA A 292 8.99 6.27 9.67
N VAL A 293 10.08 5.50 9.79
CA VAL A 293 10.19 4.20 9.12
C VAL A 293 9.21 3.17 9.69
N TYR A 294 8.88 3.25 10.98
CA TYR A 294 7.79 2.47 11.59
C TYR A 294 6.44 2.76 10.93
N THR A 295 6.10 4.04 10.73
CA THR A 295 4.87 4.45 10.03
C THR A 295 4.84 3.90 8.60
N PHE A 296 5.91 4.12 7.82
CA PHE A 296 5.95 3.68 6.42
C PHE A 296 5.93 2.15 6.29
N ALA A 297 6.60 1.42 7.16
CA ALA A 297 6.59 -0.04 7.15
C ALA A 297 5.20 -0.60 7.46
N LYS A 298 4.51 -0.09 8.50
CA LYS A 298 3.14 -0.53 8.82
C LYS A 298 2.19 -0.24 7.67
N VAL A 299 2.17 1.00 7.18
CA VAL A 299 1.28 1.39 6.07
C VAL A 299 1.58 0.56 4.84
N GLY A 300 2.85 0.41 4.44
CA GLY A 300 3.26 -0.42 3.31
C GLY A 300 2.77 -1.87 3.41
N MET A 301 3.01 -2.53 4.56
CA MET A 301 2.55 -3.91 4.80
C MET A 301 1.03 -4.04 4.70
N GLY A 302 0.29 -3.10 5.31
CA GLY A 302 -1.17 -3.09 5.26
C GLY A 302 -1.70 -2.90 3.84
N LEU A 303 -1.13 -1.96 3.08
CA LEU A 303 -1.48 -1.74 1.69
C LEU A 303 -1.23 -2.99 0.83
N CYS A 304 -0.07 -3.65 1.00
CA CYS A 304 0.22 -4.87 0.26
C CYS A 304 -0.81 -5.97 0.55
N ASP A 305 -1.06 -6.26 1.83
CA ASP A 305 -1.96 -7.33 2.23
C ASP A 305 -3.41 -7.08 1.79
N VAL A 306 -3.92 -5.87 1.96
CA VAL A 306 -5.27 -5.53 1.51
C VAL A 306 -5.36 -5.53 -0.01
N GLY A 307 -4.28 -5.18 -0.72
CA GLY A 307 -4.19 -5.26 -2.18
C GLY A 307 -4.32 -6.71 -2.67
N VAL A 308 -3.64 -7.65 -2.02
CA VAL A 308 -3.78 -9.10 -2.28
C VAL A 308 -5.21 -9.56 -2.01
N ALA A 309 -5.76 -9.22 -0.85
CA ALA A 309 -7.11 -9.62 -0.46
C ALA A 309 -8.21 -9.08 -1.40
N CYS A 310 -8.10 -7.80 -1.75
CA CYS A 310 -9.04 -7.12 -2.64
C CYS A 310 -9.02 -7.76 -4.04
N TRP A 311 -7.84 -7.95 -4.63
CA TRP A 311 -7.74 -8.57 -5.94
C TRP A 311 -8.15 -10.05 -5.93
N ASN A 312 -7.80 -10.81 -4.89
CA ASN A 312 -8.29 -12.18 -4.74
C ASN A 312 -9.82 -12.24 -4.80
N SER A 313 -10.48 -11.37 -4.03
CA SER A 313 -11.94 -11.29 -3.98
C SER A 313 -12.55 -10.83 -5.30
N LYS A 314 -11.95 -9.84 -5.99
CA LYS A 314 -12.37 -9.39 -7.32
C LYS A 314 -12.47 -10.53 -8.31
N TYR A 315 -11.47 -11.40 -8.31
CA TYR A 315 -11.38 -12.49 -9.27
C TYR A 315 -12.06 -13.79 -8.81
N ILE A 316 -12.45 -13.90 -7.53
CA ILE A 316 -13.42 -14.92 -7.06
C ILE A 316 -14.83 -14.56 -7.54
N TYR A 317 -15.29 -13.34 -7.22
CA TYR A 317 -16.69 -12.97 -7.46
C TYR A 317 -16.95 -12.50 -8.89
N ASN A 318 -15.97 -11.84 -9.51
CA ASN A 318 -16.03 -11.31 -10.88
C ASN A 318 -17.28 -10.44 -11.12
N VAL A 319 -17.62 -9.54 -10.20
CA VAL A 319 -18.82 -8.69 -10.30
C VAL A 319 -18.66 -7.64 -11.41
N GLU A 320 -19.68 -7.49 -12.26
CA GLU A 320 -19.72 -6.51 -13.35
C GLU A 320 -19.66 -5.06 -12.84
N ARG A 321 -19.18 -4.13 -13.69
CA ARG A 321 -19.08 -2.71 -13.34
C ARG A 321 -20.43 -1.99 -13.48
N PRO A 322 -20.64 -0.87 -12.76
CA PRO A 322 -21.86 -0.08 -12.88
C PRO A 322 -22.20 0.34 -14.31
N ILE A 323 -21.19 0.69 -15.13
CA ILE A 323 -21.40 1.04 -16.54
C ILE A 323 -22.19 -0.03 -17.30
N THR A 324 -21.84 -1.31 -17.12
CA THR A 324 -22.51 -2.43 -17.78
C THR A 324 -23.94 -2.60 -17.27
N TYR A 325 -24.14 -2.48 -15.95
CA TYR A 325 -25.45 -2.65 -15.34
C TYR A 325 -26.41 -1.51 -15.65
N ILE A 326 -25.97 -0.26 -15.47
CA ILE A 326 -26.76 0.96 -15.66
C ILE A 326 -27.16 1.11 -17.13
N GLN A 327 -26.24 0.87 -18.08
CA GLN A 327 -26.58 0.92 -19.51
C GLN A 327 -27.65 -0.12 -19.90
N ARG A 328 -27.62 -1.28 -19.25
CA ARG A 328 -28.58 -2.35 -19.52
C ARG A 328 -29.95 -2.13 -18.87
N THR A 329 -30.01 -1.42 -17.73
CA THR A 329 -31.21 -1.42 -16.88
C THR A 329 -31.84 -0.05 -16.63
N ILE A 330 -31.10 1.05 -16.85
CA ILE A 330 -31.53 2.41 -16.49
C ILE A 330 -31.40 3.35 -17.68
N ASP A 331 -30.19 3.53 -18.22
CA ASP A 331 -29.92 4.50 -19.29
C ASP A 331 -28.79 3.99 -20.21
N PRO A 332 -29.10 3.56 -21.44
CA PRO A 332 -28.12 2.99 -22.37
C PRO A 332 -27.04 3.97 -22.83
N THR A 333 -27.21 5.27 -22.58
CA THR A 333 -26.26 6.32 -22.97
C THR A 333 -25.37 6.77 -21.82
N TRP A 334 -25.65 6.32 -20.59
CA TRP A 334 -24.92 6.71 -19.40
C TRP A 334 -23.44 6.32 -19.49
N ARG A 335 -22.58 7.18 -18.93
CA ARG A 335 -21.12 6.99 -18.83
C ARG A 335 -20.66 7.33 -17.42
N THR A 336 -19.59 6.68 -16.98
CA THR A 336 -18.92 7.03 -15.71
C THR A 336 -18.40 8.48 -15.75
N ARG A 337 -18.04 9.01 -14.58
CA ARG A 337 -17.51 10.37 -14.43
C ARG A 337 -15.99 10.40 -14.30
N LEU A 338 -15.33 9.25 -14.44
CA LEU A 338 -13.88 9.14 -14.51
C LEU A 338 -13.39 9.43 -15.93
N ASN A 339 -12.65 10.51 -16.09
CA ASN A 339 -12.05 10.91 -17.36
C ASN A 339 -10.52 10.73 -17.31
N ASN A 340 -9.94 10.35 -18.45
CA ASN A 340 -8.50 10.26 -18.61
C ASN A 340 -8.02 11.42 -19.49
N PRO A 341 -7.48 12.51 -18.90
CA PRO A 341 -6.98 13.65 -19.66
C PRO A 341 -5.72 13.35 -20.46
N ILE A 342 -4.95 12.31 -20.07
CA ILE A 342 -3.71 11.93 -20.78
C ILE A 342 -4.02 11.25 -22.11
N SER A 343 -5.01 10.35 -22.13
CA SER A 343 -5.44 9.66 -23.35
C SER A 343 -6.68 10.28 -24.01
N VAL A 344 -7.19 11.39 -23.46
CA VAL A 344 -8.42 12.09 -23.91
C VAL A 344 -9.65 11.17 -23.93
N LEU A 345 -9.68 10.14 -23.08
CA LEU A 345 -10.82 9.23 -22.96
C LEU A 345 -11.82 9.74 -21.92
N VAL A 346 -13.11 9.64 -22.23
CA VAL A 346 -14.21 10.10 -21.37
C VAL A 346 -15.02 8.92 -20.88
N GLY A 347 -15.32 8.90 -19.59
CA GLY A 347 -16.11 7.83 -18.96
C GLY A 347 -15.41 6.48 -18.95
N VAL A 348 -14.14 6.47 -18.58
CA VAL A 348 -13.35 5.23 -18.44
C VAL A 348 -13.75 4.47 -17.17
N THR A 349 -13.51 3.17 -17.17
CA THR A 349 -13.69 2.32 -15.99
C THR A 349 -12.42 1.50 -15.80
N PRO A 350 -11.87 1.38 -14.57
CA PRO A 350 -10.66 0.61 -14.37
C PRO A 350 -10.85 -0.87 -14.75
N PRO A 351 -9.86 -1.50 -15.44
CA PRO A 351 -10.05 -2.77 -16.16
C PRO A 351 -9.92 -4.01 -15.24
N PHE A 352 -10.78 -4.07 -14.24
CA PHE A 352 -10.88 -5.17 -13.29
C PHE A 352 -12.31 -5.24 -12.68
N PRO A 353 -12.73 -6.39 -12.12
CA PRO A 353 -14.06 -6.55 -11.51
C PRO A 353 -14.37 -5.53 -10.41
N ALA A 354 -15.65 -5.26 -10.20
CA ALA A 354 -16.11 -4.20 -9.30
C ALA A 354 -15.85 -4.53 -7.82
N TYR A 355 -16.26 -5.71 -7.36
CA TYR A 355 -16.33 -6.01 -5.93
C TYR A 355 -15.10 -6.75 -5.38
N PRO A 356 -14.52 -6.33 -4.24
CA PRO A 356 -14.75 -5.08 -3.50
C PRO A 356 -13.95 -3.90 -4.11
N SER A 357 -14.19 -2.67 -3.65
CA SER A 357 -13.49 -1.46 -4.12
C SER A 357 -12.04 -1.43 -3.64
N GLY A 358 -11.10 -1.26 -4.58
CA GLY A 358 -9.65 -1.17 -4.30
C GLY A 358 -9.30 0.06 -3.48
N HIS A 359 -9.77 1.24 -3.88
CA HIS A 359 -9.61 2.50 -3.13
C HIS A 359 -10.08 2.36 -1.69
N SER A 360 -11.30 1.87 -1.50
CA SER A 360 -11.88 1.66 -0.18
C SER A 360 -11.05 0.72 0.70
N CYS A 361 -10.48 -0.34 0.11
CA CYS A 361 -9.55 -1.23 0.78
C CYS A 361 -8.28 -0.53 1.24
N PHE A 362 -7.57 0.15 0.32
CA PHE A 362 -6.33 0.86 0.61
C PHE A 362 -6.54 1.99 1.61
N GLY A 363 -7.64 2.73 1.49
CA GLY A 363 -7.94 3.81 2.41
C GLY A 363 -8.30 3.38 3.80
N ALA A 364 -9.11 2.32 3.94
CA ALA A 364 -9.42 1.80 5.25
C ALA A 364 -8.20 1.20 5.96
N VAL A 365 -7.35 0.43 5.27
CA VAL A 365 -6.17 -0.16 5.93
C VAL A 365 -5.20 0.91 6.40
N ALA A 366 -4.95 1.93 5.57
CA ALA A 366 -4.06 3.01 5.93
C ALA A 366 -4.65 3.88 7.05
N ALA A 367 -5.94 4.18 7.00
CA ALA A 367 -6.61 4.95 8.05
C ALA A 367 -6.57 4.25 9.40
N GLU A 368 -6.85 2.96 9.47
CA GLU A 368 -6.75 2.18 10.72
C GLU A 368 -5.33 2.21 11.30
N ILE A 369 -4.31 2.06 10.45
CA ILE A 369 -2.92 2.09 10.87
C ILE A 369 -2.50 3.48 11.34
N LEU A 370 -2.80 4.53 10.56
CA LEU A 370 -2.45 5.90 10.93
C LEU A 370 -3.19 6.36 12.19
N THR A 371 -4.44 5.92 12.38
CA THR A 371 -5.19 6.14 13.62
C THR A 371 -4.53 5.45 14.83
N ASP A 372 -4.05 4.21 14.69
CA ASP A 372 -3.30 3.52 15.77
C ASP A 372 -2.01 4.26 16.16
N ILE A 373 -1.33 4.88 15.18
CA ILE A 373 -0.04 5.54 15.40
C ILE A 373 -0.19 6.97 15.93
N TYR A 374 -1.14 7.74 15.39
CA TYR A 374 -1.24 9.19 15.61
C TYR A 374 -2.53 9.62 16.34
N GLY A 375 -3.49 8.70 16.52
CA GLY A 375 -4.72 8.93 17.27
C GLY A 375 -5.98 9.01 16.41
N ALA A 376 -7.13 8.71 17.04
CA ALA A 376 -8.42 8.62 16.36
C ALA A 376 -8.97 9.97 15.87
N ALA A 377 -8.61 11.07 16.54
CA ALA A 377 -9.07 12.43 16.23
C ALA A 377 -7.99 13.28 15.54
N TYR A 378 -7.07 12.64 14.81
CA TYR A 378 -6.00 13.35 14.11
C TYR A 378 -6.57 14.11 12.91
N ALA A 379 -6.70 15.44 13.03
CA ALA A 379 -7.12 16.31 11.96
C ALA A 379 -5.94 16.70 11.06
N MET A 380 -6.16 16.71 9.75
CA MET A 380 -5.16 17.14 8.77
C MET A 380 -5.77 17.82 7.55
N THR A 381 -4.91 18.54 6.83
CA THR A 381 -5.22 19.05 5.49
C THR A 381 -4.42 18.24 4.50
N ASP A 382 -5.09 17.45 3.68
CA ASP A 382 -4.49 16.67 2.62
C ASP A 382 -4.10 17.59 1.44
N ARG A 383 -2.80 17.62 1.15
CA ARG A 383 -2.18 18.48 0.14
C ARG A 383 -1.60 17.68 -1.02
N CYS A 384 -1.93 16.40 -1.14
CA CYS A 384 -1.34 15.50 -2.12
C CYS A 384 -1.60 15.91 -3.59
N HIS A 385 -2.57 16.81 -3.83
CA HIS A 385 -2.88 17.39 -5.13
C HIS A 385 -2.79 18.93 -5.17
N GLU A 386 -2.15 19.55 -4.18
CA GLU A 386 -1.95 21.00 -4.15
C GLU A 386 -1.22 21.48 -5.42
N GLY A 387 -1.80 22.50 -6.07
CA GLY A 387 -1.22 23.11 -7.28
C GLY A 387 -1.55 22.39 -8.60
N ARG A 388 -2.37 21.33 -8.59
CA ARG A 388 -2.83 20.68 -9.82
C ARG A 388 -3.88 21.51 -10.56
N THR A 389 -3.88 21.40 -11.89
CA THR A 389 -4.75 22.19 -12.78
C THR A 389 -5.65 21.34 -13.66
N GLU A 390 -5.39 20.03 -13.75
CA GLU A 390 -6.19 19.08 -14.51
C GLU A 390 -7.57 18.81 -13.87
N PHE A 391 -7.68 19.08 -12.56
CA PHE A 391 -8.89 19.06 -11.75
C PHE A 391 -8.73 20.05 -10.59
N ASN A 392 -9.74 20.18 -9.72
CA ASN A 392 -9.66 21.05 -8.54
C ASN A 392 -8.60 20.53 -7.55
N GLY A 393 -7.37 21.07 -7.64
CA GLY A 393 -6.22 20.72 -6.79
C GLY A 393 -6.20 21.43 -5.43
N ASN A 394 -7.30 22.08 -5.00
CA ASN A 394 -7.32 22.68 -3.67
C ASN A 394 -7.13 21.61 -2.58
N PRO A 395 -6.36 21.90 -1.51
CA PRO A 395 -6.24 20.99 -0.38
C PRO A 395 -7.60 20.70 0.28
N ARG A 396 -7.80 19.47 0.77
CA ARG A 396 -9.02 19.05 1.47
C ARG A 396 -8.75 18.83 2.96
N LYS A 397 -9.68 19.25 3.82
CA LYS A 397 -9.55 19.17 5.28
C LYS A 397 -10.35 17.99 5.82
N PHE A 398 -9.77 17.28 6.76
CA PHE A 398 -10.39 16.14 7.43
C PHE A 398 -10.11 16.18 8.92
N ASN A 399 -11.05 15.70 9.72
CA ASN A 399 -10.98 15.64 11.17
C ASN A 399 -10.42 14.30 11.68
N SER A 400 -10.31 13.30 10.79
CA SER A 400 -9.71 11.99 11.09
C SER A 400 -9.30 11.26 9.81
N PHE A 401 -8.39 10.28 9.94
CA PHE A 401 -8.10 9.37 8.83
C PHE A 401 -9.31 8.50 8.44
N TYR A 402 -10.21 8.21 9.37
CA TYR A 402 -11.46 7.51 9.05
C TYR A 402 -12.35 8.34 8.14
N GLU A 403 -12.48 9.64 8.36
CA GLU A 403 -13.21 10.54 7.47
C GLU A 403 -12.58 10.55 6.07
N MET A 404 -11.25 10.59 5.97
CA MET A 404 -10.54 10.46 4.69
C MET A 404 -10.87 9.14 3.98
N ALA A 405 -10.86 8.01 4.70
CA ALA A 405 -11.18 6.70 4.12
C ALA A 405 -12.64 6.62 3.65
N GLN A 406 -13.58 7.22 4.38
CA GLN A 406 -14.99 7.27 4.00
C GLN A 406 -15.19 8.12 2.74
N GLU A 407 -14.58 9.31 2.66
CA GLU A 407 -14.65 10.14 1.46
C GLU A 407 -13.96 9.46 0.26
N ASN A 408 -12.81 8.82 0.48
CA ASN A 408 -12.14 8.02 -0.53
C ASN A 408 -13.02 6.89 -1.06
N ALA A 409 -13.77 6.21 -0.19
CA ALA A 409 -14.73 5.19 -0.60
C ALA A 409 -15.93 5.78 -1.35
N TYR A 410 -16.51 6.88 -0.85
CA TYR A 410 -17.63 7.57 -1.48
C TYR A 410 -17.29 8.12 -2.86
N SER A 411 -16.04 8.59 -3.06
CA SER A 411 -15.56 9.11 -4.35
C SER A 411 -15.80 8.15 -5.52
N ARG A 412 -15.84 6.84 -5.24
CA ARG A 412 -15.98 5.81 -6.26
C ARG A 412 -17.43 5.67 -6.75
N VAL A 413 -18.40 6.03 -5.90
CA VAL A 413 -19.82 6.10 -6.23
C VAL A 413 -20.08 7.30 -7.13
N VAL A 414 -19.55 8.48 -6.78
CA VAL A 414 -19.72 9.71 -7.57
C VAL A 414 -18.89 9.73 -8.86
N LEU A 415 -17.81 8.93 -8.94
CA LEU A 415 -17.16 8.60 -10.21
C LEU A 415 -17.96 7.60 -11.06
N GLY A 416 -18.94 6.92 -10.47
CA GLY A 416 -19.77 5.90 -11.12
C GLY A 416 -19.03 4.61 -11.45
N VAL A 417 -17.94 4.28 -10.73
CA VAL A 417 -17.11 3.11 -11.03
C VAL A 417 -17.31 1.95 -10.05
N HIS A 418 -17.95 2.20 -8.91
CA HIS A 418 -18.25 1.19 -7.89
C HIS A 418 -19.66 1.35 -7.34
N TYR A 419 -20.26 0.22 -6.95
CA TYR A 419 -21.47 0.20 -6.14
C TYR A 419 -21.17 0.47 -4.68
N ARG A 420 -22.18 0.91 -3.92
CA ARG A 420 -22.07 1.09 -2.47
C ARG A 420 -21.58 -0.18 -1.76
N MET A 421 -22.05 -1.36 -2.17
CA MET A 421 -21.57 -2.63 -1.60
C MET A 421 -20.06 -2.85 -1.77
N ASP A 422 -19.50 -2.42 -2.91
CA ASP A 422 -18.06 -2.55 -3.18
C ASP A 422 -17.26 -1.70 -2.20
N CYS A 423 -17.76 -0.49 -1.92
CA CYS A 423 -17.13 0.49 -1.05
C CYS A 423 -17.19 0.06 0.42
N GLU A 424 -18.38 -0.33 0.90
CA GLU A 424 -18.59 -0.77 2.29
C GLU A 424 -17.77 -2.01 2.63
N GLU A 425 -17.73 -3.00 1.73
CA GLU A 425 -16.93 -4.19 1.95
C GLU A 425 -15.42 -3.86 1.91
N GLY A 426 -15.00 -3.01 0.98
CA GLY A 426 -13.60 -2.59 0.91
C GLY A 426 -13.15 -1.91 2.19
N LEU A 427 -13.97 -1.03 2.76
CA LEU A 427 -13.72 -0.40 4.05
C LEU A 427 -13.58 -1.46 5.17
N ARG A 428 -14.54 -2.40 5.25
CA ARG A 428 -14.53 -3.47 6.25
C ARG A 428 -13.25 -4.31 6.19
N MET A 429 -12.86 -4.74 4.98
CA MET A 429 -11.65 -5.54 4.77
C MET A 429 -10.39 -4.77 5.14
N GLY A 430 -10.28 -3.52 4.69
CA GLY A 430 -9.12 -2.67 5.01
C GLY A 430 -8.94 -2.48 6.51
N TYR A 431 -10.00 -2.12 7.24
CA TYR A 431 -9.94 -1.98 8.70
C TYR A 431 -9.56 -3.29 9.40
N ALA A 432 -10.11 -4.43 8.95
CA ALA A 432 -9.79 -5.73 9.54
C ALA A 432 -8.31 -6.11 9.37
N ILE A 433 -7.75 -5.90 8.18
CA ILE A 433 -6.32 -6.18 7.92
C ILE A 433 -5.44 -5.15 8.64
N GLY A 434 -5.83 -3.88 8.71
CA GLY A 434 -5.10 -2.84 9.43
C GLY A 434 -4.91 -3.18 10.90
N ARG A 435 -5.97 -3.68 11.56
CA ARG A 435 -5.89 -4.19 12.93
C ARG A 435 -4.90 -5.34 13.09
N LYS A 436 -4.78 -6.23 12.11
CA LYS A 436 -3.79 -7.33 12.15
C LYS A 436 -2.37 -6.81 12.03
N VAL A 437 -2.12 -5.82 11.17
CA VAL A 437 -0.82 -5.14 11.10
C VAL A 437 -0.48 -4.48 12.43
N ASN A 438 -1.47 -3.85 13.08
CA ASN A 438 -1.28 -3.21 14.38
C ASN A 438 -0.93 -4.20 15.50
N GLN A 439 -1.34 -5.47 15.37
CA GLN A 439 -1.09 -6.54 16.35
C GLN A 439 0.31 -7.19 16.23
N LEU A 440 1.08 -6.88 15.19
CA LEU A 440 2.49 -7.30 15.15
C LEU A 440 3.26 -6.69 16.34
N PRO A 441 4.30 -7.36 16.86
CA PRO A 441 4.98 -6.95 18.09
C PRO A 441 6.00 -5.82 17.81
N TRP A 442 5.54 -4.68 17.34
CA TRP A 442 6.40 -3.58 16.88
C TRP A 442 7.17 -2.84 18.00
N LYS A 443 6.62 -2.82 19.21
CA LYS A 443 7.15 -2.06 20.36
C LYS A 443 7.85 -2.99 21.34
N LYS A 444 8.92 -2.48 21.99
CA LYS A 444 9.67 -3.18 23.05
C LYS A 444 8.90 -3.31 24.35
#